data_AF-A0A7V0V1N1-F1
#
_entry.id   AF-A0A7V0V1N1-F1
#
_cell.length_a   1.000
_cell.length_b   1.000
_cell.length_c   1.000
_cell.angle_alpha   90.00
_cell.angle_beta   90.00
_cell.angle_gamma   90.00
#
_symmetry.space_group_name_H-M   'P 1'
#
loop_
_entity.id
_entity.type
_entity.pdbx_description
1 polymer ?
#
loop_
_entity_poly.entity_id
_entity_poly.type
_entity_poly.pdbx_seq_one_letter_code
_entity_poly.pdbx_strand_id
1 'polypeptide(L)'
;MRPEFLGDSFDIVKRSFLQWLVACGSWSAHPMFTKRISDQQARAFEQLLGAPLLSKSVLTQRTDRDAYFTPARRARTHVFLDPDTGVSLRARRGEAAPRYLFRTELASIASAQPDRLTLVFDKSVPRGGERQALTKKLRTLASDNLYGVAYVSHACFLLVGRDAALVERALKAIHRESRLPERRFLRVDAA
;
A
#
# COMPACT_ATOMS: atom_id res chain seq x y z
N MET A 1 -5.66 -4.33 8.61
CA MET A 1 -6.68 -5.19 7.98
C MET A 1 -7.44 -5.94 9.06
N ARG A 2 -8.78 -6.09 8.91
CA ARG A 2 -9.63 -6.83 9.86
C ARG A 2 -10.22 -8.07 9.18
N PRO A 3 -10.01 -9.28 9.72
CA PRO A 3 -10.49 -10.53 9.09
C PRO A 3 -12.01 -10.63 8.99
N GLU A 4 -12.73 -9.94 9.88
CA GLU A 4 -14.20 -9.89 9.91
C GLU A 4 -14.83 -9.31 8.64
N PHE A 5 -14.04 -8.61 7.81
CA PHE A 5 -14.48 -8.02 6.53
C PHE A 5 -13.84 -8.68 5.31
N LEU A 6 -13.25 -9.87 5.45
CA LEU A 6 -12.65 -10.59 4.33
C LEU A 6 -13.66 -10.79 3.20
N GLY A 7 -13.31 -10.35 1.99
CA GLY A 7 -14.18 -10.43 0.82
C GLY A 7 -15.11 -9.23 0.63
N ASP A 8 -14.93 -8.15 1.39
CA ASP A 8 -15.66 -6.91 1.16
C ASP A 8 -15.28 -6.23 -0.17
N SER A 9 -16.00 -5.16 -0.50
CA SER A 9 -15.73 -4.38 -1.72
C SER A 9 -14.30 -3.82 -1.78
N PHE A 10 -13.63 -3.57 -0.65
CA PHE A 10 -12.25 -3.10 -0.67
C PHE A 10 -11.29 -4.22 -1.10
N ASP A 11 -11.51 -5.45 -0.66
CA ASP A 11 -10.67 -6.57 -1.06
C ASP A 11 -10.78 -6.88 -2.55
N ILE A 12 -11.97 -6.69 -3.15
CA ILE A 12 -12.13 -6.76 -4.61
C ILE A 12 -11.27 -5.70 -5.30
N VAL A 13 -11.29 -4.45 -4.82
CA VAL A 13 -10.46 -3.39 -5.39
C VAL A 13 -8.97 -3.67 -5.21
N LYS A 14 -8.53 -4.17 -4.05
CA LYS A 14 -7.13 -4.58 -3.81
C LYS A 14 -6.69 -5.65 -4.81
N ARG A 15 -7.51 -6.70 -4.98
CA ARG A 15 -7.28 -7.76 -5.97
C ARG A 15 -7.17 -7.18 -7.38
N SER A 16 -8.09 -6.30 -7.78
CA SER A 16 -8.05 -5.68 -9.11
C SER A 16 -6.75 -4.91 -9.35
N PHE A 17 -6.29 -4.11 -8.39
CA PHE A 17 -5.02 -3.39 -8.51
C PHE A 17 -3.83 -4.33 -8.66
N LEU A 18 -3.76 -5.39 -7.86
CA LEU A 18 -2.70 -6.39 -7.96
C LEU A 18 -2.72 -7.10 -9.32
N GLN A 19 -3.90 -7.42 -9.84
CA GLN A 19 -4.07 -8.03 -11.16
C GLN A 19 -3.64 -7.09 -12.28
N TRP A 20 -4.03 -5.82 -12.26
CA TRP A 20 -3.63 -4.82 -13.26
C TRP A 20 -2.12 -4.58 -13.28
N LEU A 21 -1.48 -4.73 -12.11
CA LEU A 21 -0.05 -4.53 -11.94
C LEU A 21 0.79 -5.79 -12.17
N VAL A 22 0.20 -6.93 -12.52
CA VAL A 22 0.95 -8.17 -12.79
C VAL A 22 1.92 -8.01 -13.96
N ALA A 23 1.59 -7.14 -14.92
CA ALA A 23 2.45 -6.82 -16.05
C ALA A 23 3.77 -6.11 -15.65
N CYS A 24 3.87 -5.61 -14.42
CA CYS A 24 5.10 -5.02 -13.88
C CYS A 24 6.01 -6.04 -13.20
N GLY A 25 5.48 -7.21 -12.83
CA GLY A 25 6.19 -8.24 -12.11
C GLY A 25 5.33 -8.88 -11.01
N SER A 26 5.92 -9.84 -10.30
CA SER A 26 5.25 -10.52 -9.18
C SER A 26 5.09 -9.60 -7.98
N TRP A 27 4.00 -9.78 -7.24
CA TRP A 27 3.66 -9.04 -6.03
C TRP A 27 3.62 -9.96 -4.82
N SER A 28 3.92 -9.42 -3.65
CA SER A 28 3.69 -10.06 -2.36
C SER A 28 3.00 -9.08 -1.41
N ALA A 29 2.14 -9.59 -0.54
CA ALA A 29 1.32 -8.76 0.34
C ALA A 29 1.86 -8.79 1.77
N HIS A 30 1.95 -7.62 2.41
CA HIS A 30 2.21 -7.46 3.84
C HIS A 30 0.99 -6.81 4.50
N PRO A 31 -0.04 -7.61 4.83
CA PRO A 31 -1.16 -7.12 5.61
C PRO A 31 -0.72 -6.71 7.01
N MET A 32 -1.15 -5.53 7.46
CA MET A 32 -0.91 -5.09 8.83
C MET A 32 -2.07 -5.56 9.71
N PHE A 33 -1.98 -6.83 10.13
CA PHE A 33 -2.93 -7.40 11.06
C PHE A 33 -2.81 -6.73 12.43
N THR A 34 -3.91 -6.18 12.94
CA THR A 34 -3.96 -5.59 14.29
C THR A 34 -4.66 -6.50 15.30
N LYS A 35 -5.19 -7.63 14.82
CA LYS A 35 -5.77 -8.71 15.59
C LYS A 35 -5.16 -10.03 15.11
N ARG A 36 -5.19 -11.05 15.97
CA ARG A 36 -4.79 -12.41 15.55
C ARG A 36 -5.68 -12.91 14.42
N ILE A 37 -5.08 -13.68 13.53
CA ILE A 37 -5.76 -14.33 12.42
C ILE A 37 -5.44 -15.82 12.45
N SER A 38 -6.38 -16.66 12.03
CA SER A 38 -6.10 -18.08 11.84
C SER A 38 -5.32 -18.32 10.54
N ASP A 39 -4.65 -19.46 10.43
CA ASP A 39 -3.99 -19.85 9.18
C ASP A 39 -4.97 -19.98 8.01
N GLN A 40 -6.20 -20.43 8.28
CA GLN A 40 -7.26 -20.50 7.28
C GLN A 40 -7.63 -19.11 6.76
N GLN A 41 -7.78 -18.12 7.64
CA GLN A 41 -8.06 -16.73 7.26
C GLN A 41 -6.89 -16.12 6.46
N ALA A 42 -5.64 -16.38 6.87
CA ALA A 42 -4.46 -15.96 6.11
C ALA A 42 -4.46 -16.54 4.69
N ARG A 43 -4.69 -17.86 4.55
CA ARG A 43 -4.74 -18.54 3.25
C ARG A 43 -5.88 -18.02 2.38
N ALA A 44 -7.06 -17.81 2.94
CA ALA A 44 -8.19 -17.26 2.20
C ALA A 44 -7.89 -15.83 1.69
N PHE A 45 -7.23 -15.00 2.50
CA PHE A 45 -6.80 -13.66 2.08
C PHE A 45 -5.72 -13.72 0.98
N GLU A 46 -4.73 -14.60 1.11
CA GLU A 46 -3.70 -14.85 0.10
C GLU A 46 -4.32 -15.25 -1.25
N GLN A 47 -5.27 -16.19 -1.23
CA GLN A 47 -6.00 -16.64 -2.42
C GLN A 47 -6.85 -15.53 -3.03
N LEU A 48 -7.53 -14.74 -2.19
CA LEU A 48 -8.35 -13.62 -2.64
C LEU A 48 -7.52 -12.56 -3.36
N LEU A 49 -6.37 -12.19 -2.80
CA LEU A 49 -5.46 -11.22 -3.41
C LEU A 49 -4.70 -11.79 -4.62
N GLY A 50 -4.47 -13.11 -4.64
CA GLY A 50 -3.61 -13.75 -5.63
C GLY A 50 -2.13 -13.39 -5.43
N ALA A 51 -1.71 -13.08 -4.20
CA ALA A 51 -0.35 -12.67 -3.86
C ALA A 51 0.10 -13.27 -2.52
N PRO A 52 1.29 -13.89 -2.44
CA PRO A 52 1.78 -14.54 -1.22
C PRO A 52 1.96 -13.55 -0.07
N LEU A 53 1.64 -13.98 1.15
CA LEU A 53 1.81 -13.17 2.35
C LEU A 53 3.27 -13.16 2.84
N LEU A 54 3.83 -11.98 3.02
CA LEU A 54 5.16 -11.77 3.58
C LEU A 54 5.21 -11.97 5.10
N SER A 55 4.07 -11.80 5.78
CA SER A 55 3.97 -11.96 7.23
C SER A 55 2.53 -12.24 7.65
N LYS A 56 2.40 -13.03 8.72
CA LYS A 56 1.14 -13.25 9.47
C LYS A 56 1.20 -12.62 10.86
N SER A 57 2.30 -11.93 11.20
CA SER A 57 2.52 -11.34 12.51
C SER A 57 1.52 -10.23 12.80
N VAL A 58 1.11 -10.13 14.06
CA VAL A 58 0.23 -9.07 14.54
C VAL A 58 1.05 -7.86 14.95
N LEU A 59 0.69 -6.70 14.41
CA LEU A 59 1.24 -5.41 14.81
C LEU A 59 0.45 -4.89 16.01
N THR A 60 1.15 -4.71 17.13
CA THR A 60 0.62 -4.16 18.38
C THR A 60 1.43 -2.92 18.77
N GLN A 61 1.00 -2.22 19.83
CA GLN A 61 1.77 -1.08 20.36
C GLN A 61 3.17 -1.46 20.85
N ARG A 62 3.36 -2.71 21.29
CA ARG A 62 4.61 -3.22 21.85
C ARG A 62 5.51 -3.88 20.81
N THR A 63 5.01 -4.03 19.58
CA THR A 63 5.76 -4.65 18.49
C THR A 63 6.88 -3.71 18.06
N ASP A 64 8.10 -4.22 17.98
CA ASP A 64 9.18 -3.55 17.28
C ASP A 64 8.80 -3.42 15.80
N ARG A 65 8.54 -2.20 15.37
CA ARG A 65 8.06 -1.89 14.02
C ARG A 65 9.17 -2.08 12.98
N ASP A 66 10.43 -1.91 13.36
CA ASP A 66 11.54 -2.14 12.45
C ASP A 66 11.67 -3.65 12.15
N ALA A 67 11.70 -4.47 13.19
CA ALA A 67 11.65 -5.92 13.02
C ALA A 67 10.41 -6.37 12.23
N TYR A 68 9.23 -5.79 12.52
CA TYR A 68 7.98 -6.11 11.84
C TYR A 68 8.01 -5.92 10.33
N PHE A 69 8.59 -4.81 9.85
CA PHE A 69 8.65 -4.50 8.41
C PHE A 69 9.86 -5.10 7.68
N THR A 70 10.72 -5.85 8.36
CA THR A 70 11.87 -6.53 7.74
C THR A 70 11.48 -7.44 6.57
N PRO A 71 10.40 -8.25 6.62
CA PRO A 71 9.97 -9.05 5.47
C PRO A 71 9.60 -8.20 4.25
N ALA A 72 8.96 -7.04 4.44
CA ALA A 72 8.63 -6.12 3.35
C ALA A 72 9.90 -5.53 2.73
N ARG A 73 10.88 -5.13 3.55
CA ARG A 73 12.17 -4.59 3.09
C ARG A 73 13.06 -5.60 2.37
N ARG A 74 12.90 -6.89 2.65
CA ARG A 74 13.68 -7.98 2.05
C ARG A 74 12.95 -8.76 0.96
N ALA A 75 11.73 -8.35 0.61
CA ALA A 75 10.97 -8.97 -0.47
C ALA A 75 11.78 -8.95 -1.78
N ARG A 76 11.63 -9.97 -2.62
CA ARG A 76 12.26 -10.02 -3.96
C ARG A 76 11.30 -9.56 -5.06
N THR A 77 10.06 -9.30 -4.68
CA THR A 77 8.89 -8.96 -5.49
C THR A 77 8.44 -7.53 -5.17
N HIS A 78 7.50 -6.99 -5.94
CA HIS A 78 6.81 -5.76 -5.55
C HIS A 78 5.99 -5.99 -4.27
N VAL A 79 5.81 -4.95 -3.47
CA VAL A 79 5.19 -5.08 -2.15
C VAL A 79 3.85 -4.37 -2.12
N PHE A 80 2.79 -5.08 -1.71
CA PHE A 80 1.52 -4.49 -1.34
C PHE A 80 1.38 -4.41 0.18
N LEU A 81 1.18 -3.20 0.72
CA LEU A 81 0.97 -2.95 2.14
C LEU A 81 -0.52 -2.69 2.38
N ASP A 82 -1.12 -3.44 3.32
CA ASP A 82 -2.54 -3.31 3.67
C ASP A 82 -2.70 -2.88 5.15
N PRO A 83 -2.47 -1.59 5.47
CA PRO A 83 -2.72 -1.04 6.79
C PRO A 83 -4.20 -1.16 7.16
N ASP A 84 -4.50 -1.18 8.47
CA ASP A 84 -5.90 -1.17 8.92
C ASP A 84 -6.64 0.12 8.56
N THR A 85 -5.94 1.24 8.65
CA THR A 85 -6.49 2.56 8.35
C THR A 85 -5.82 3.22 7.16
N GLY A 86 -4.49 3.21 7.04
CA GLY A 86 -3.83 3.85 5.89
C GLY A 86 -2.47 4.44 6.23
N VAL A 87 -2.01 5.35 5.37
CA VAL A 87 -0.72 6.03 5.55
C VAL A 87 -0.88 7.26 6.43
N SER A 88 -0.09 7.39 7.49
CA SER A 88 0.01 8.60 8.29
C SER A 88 1.33 9.33 8.01
N LEU A 89 1.22 10.63 7.69
CA LEU A 89 2.39 11.50 7.48
C LEU A 89 3.10 11.88 8.79
N ARG A 90 2.50 11.57 9.93
CA ARG A 90 3.06 11.78 11.26
C ARG A 90 3.03 10.47 12.03
N ALA A 91 4.07 10.25 12.82
CA ALA A 91 4.06 9.16 13.79
C ALA A 91 2.85 9.33 14.73
N ARG A 92 2.17 8.23 15.03
CA ARG A 92 1.11 8.18 16.03
C ARG A 92 1.56 7.37 17.23
N ARG A 93 1.04 7.72 18.39
CA ARG A 93 1.26 7.00 19.65
C ARG A 93 -0.08 6.41 20.12
N GLY A 94 -0.01 5.49 21.08
CA GLY A 94 -1.18 4.86 21.67
C GLY A 94 -1.86 3.83 20.75
N GLU A 95 -3.11 3.48 21.07
CA GLU A 95 -3.81 2.29 20.54
C GLU A 95 -4.09 2.37 19.04
N ALA A 96 -4.14 3.58 18.50
CA ALA A 96 -4.32 3.77 17.08
C ALA A 96 -3.04 3.52 16.27
N ALA A 97 -1.85 3.57 16.87
CA ALA A 97 -0.57 3.52 16.13
C ALA A 97 -0.40 2.27 15.24
N PRO A 98 -0.75 1.04 15.68
CA PRO A 98 -0.66 -0.16 14.84
C PRO A 98 -1.54 -0.13 13.58
N ARG A 99 -2.56 0.73 13.56
CA ARG A 99 -3.53 0.81 12.46
C ARG A 99 -3.00 1.58 11.26
N TYR A 100 -1.89 2.30 11.42
CA TYR A 100 -1.30 3.14 10.39
C TYR A 100 0.08 2.64 9.97
N LEU A 101 0.37 2.78 8.68
CA LEU A 101 1.71 2.79 8.13
C LEU A 101 2.26 4.22 8.20
N PHE A 102 3.42 4.44 8.79
CA PHE A 102 4.00 5.77 8.87
C PHE A 102 4.83 6.12 7.63
N ARG A 103 4.91 7.41 7.31
CA ARG A 103 5.73 7.95 6.21
C ARG A 103 7.14 7.35 6.19
N THR A 104 7.83 7.38 7.33
CA THR A 104 9.22 6.93 7.44
C THR A 104 9.36 5.42 7.17
N GLU A 105 8.35 4.63 7.53
CA GLU A 105 8.32 3.18 7.26
C GLU A 105 8.06 2.91 5.78
N LEU A 106 7.10 3.60 5.19
CA LEU A 106 6.84 3.51 3.74
C LEU A 106 8.10 3.90 2.95
N ALA A 107 8.75 5.00 3.31
CA ALA A 107 9.98 5.43 2.67
C ALA A 107 11.13 4.42 2.86
N SER A 108 11.29 3.86 4.07
CA SER A 108 12.26 2.81 4.34
C SER A 108 12.00 1.54 3.51
N ILE A 109 10.74 1.12 3.37
CA ILE A 109 10.34 -0.04 2.55
C ILE A 109 10.64 0.21 1.08
N ALA A 110 10.18 1.34 0.53
CA ALA A 110 10.39 1.67 -0.88
C ALA A 110 11.87 1.91 -1.22
N SER A 111 12.66 2.44 -0.29
CA SER A 111 14.09 2.70 -0.51
C SER A 111 14.96 1.44 -0.38
N ALA A 112 14.51 0.43 0.36
CA ALA A 112 15.25 -0.84 0.49
C ALA A 112 15.31 -1.64 -0.83
N GLN A 113 14.41 -1.36 -1.78
CA GLN A 113 14.34 -2.02 -3.08
C GLN A 113 14.07 -0.98 -4.20
N PRO A 114 15.11 -0.25 -4.65
CA PRO A 114 14.94 0.85 -5.59
C PRO A 114 14.31 0.45 -6.95
N ASP A 115 14.46 -0.81 -7.34
CA ASP A 115 13.94 -1.41 -8.58
C ASP A 115 12.58 -2.10 -8.40
N ARG A 116 11.87 -1.81 -7.30
CA ARG A 116 10.55 -2.36 -7.00
C ARG A 116 9.54 -1.26 -6.66
N LEU A 117 8.27 -1.60 -6.85
CA LEU A 117 7.12 -0.80 -6.49
C LEU A 117 6.60 -1.20 -5.11
N THR A 118 6.09 -0.20 -4.39
CA THR A 118 5.26 -0.40 -3.20
C THR A 118 3.87 0.16 -3.44
N LEU A 119 2.84 -0.69 -3.37
CA LEU A 119 1.44 -0.30 -3.41
C LEU A 119 0.91 -0.27 -1.97
N VAL A 120 0.14 0.74 -1.60
CA VAL A 120 -0.44 0.87 -0.26
C VAL A 120 -1.91 1.18 -0.36
N PHE A 121 -2.72 0.42 0.37
CA PHE A 121 -4.13 0.73 0.54
C PHE A 121 -4.34 1.79 1.63
N ASP A 122 -5.20 2.79 1.39
CA ASP A 122 -5.29 3.97 2.25
C ASP A 122 -6.72 4.45 2.50
N LYS A 123 -7.33 3.94 3.58
CA LYS A 123 -8.65 4.38 4.09
C LYS A 123 -8.58 5.64 4.96
N SER A 124 -7.39 6.23 5.18
CA SER A 124 -7.21 7.35 6.11
C SER A 124 -7.55 8.71 5.48
N VAL A 125 -7.99 8.69 4.22
CA VAL A 125 -8.31 9.86 3.43
C VAL A 125 -9.73 10.34 3.76
N PRO A 126 -9.92 11.62 4.13
CA PRO A 126 -11.24 12.15 4.46
C PRO A 126 -12.14 12.21 3.23
N ARG A 127 -13.42 11.88 3.41
CA ARG A 127 -14.44 11.96 2.36
C ARG A 127 -14.59 13.40 1.86
N GLY A 128 -14.63 13.59 0.55
CA GLY A 128 -14.71 14.90 -0.10
C GLY A 128 -13.39 15.69 -0.12
N GLY A 129 -12.37 15.25 0.62
CA GLY A 129 -11.04 15.85 0.66
C GLY A 129 -9.96 15.01 -0.02
N GLU A 130 -10.36 14.01 -0.82
CA GLU A 130 -9.46 12.94 -1.27
C GLU A 130 -8.29 13.48 -2.06
N ARG A 131 -8.57 14.36 -3.03
CA ARG A 131 -7.52 14.93 -3.88
C ARG A 131 -6.51 15.73 -3.06
N GLN A 132 -6.97 16.63 -2.19
CA GLN A 132 -6.08 17.47 -1.38
C GLN A 132 -5.22 16.63 -0.44
N ALA A 133 -5.82 15.65 0.22
CA ALA A 133 -5.12 14.76 1.14
C ALA A 133 -4.08 13.89 0.41
N LEU A 134 -4.43 13.31 -0.74
CA LEU A 134 -3.52 12.48 -1.53
C LEU A 134 -2.40 13.32 -2.15
N THR A 135 -2.67 14.51 -2.70
CA THR A 135 -1.64 15.43 -3.19
C THR A 135 -0.66 15.79 -2.07
N LYS A 136 -1.15 16.08 -0.86
CA LYS A 136 -0.27 16.33 0.30
C LYS A 136 0.61 15.13 0.62
N LYS A 137 0.06 13.91 0.59
CA LYS A 137 0.85 12.68 0.82
C LYS A 137 1.91 12.48 -0.25
N LEU A 138 1.54 12.61 -1.53
CA LEU A 138 2.49 12.47 -2.65
C LEU A 138 3.62 13.51 -2.56
N ARG A 139 3.33 14.79 -2.31
CA ARG A 139 4.38 15.82 -2.14
C ARG A 139 5.29 15.52 -0.97
N THR A 140 4.72 15.01 0.13
CA THR A 140 5.51 14.65 1.30
C THR A 140 6.44 13.47 0.99
N LEU A 141 5.97 12.46 0.26
CA LEU A 141 6.77 11.31 -0.16
C LEU A 141 7.80 11.68 -1.23
N ALA A 142 7.52 12.68 -2.08
CA ALA A 142 8.50 13.23 -3.01
C ALA A 142 9.71 13.84 -2.27
N SER A 143 9.49 14.45 -1.10
CA SER A 143 10.61 14.91 -0.26
C SER A 143 11.45 13.79 0.37
N ASP A 144 10.98 12.53 0.32
CA ASP A 144 11.77 11.32 0.61
C ASP A 144 12.41 10.72 -0.66
N ASN A 145 12.40 11.48 -1.77
CA ASN A 145 12.84 11.06 -3.10
C ASN A 145 12.12 9.77 -3.55
N LEU A 146 10.80 9.74 -3.37
CA LEU A 146 9.91 8.71 -3.92
C LEU A 146 9.02 9.33 -5.00
N TYR A 147 8.96 8.67 -6.15
CA TYR A 147 7.96 8.95 -7.17
C TYR A 147 6.68 8.24 -6.81
N GLY A 148 5.53 8.85 -7.10
CA GLY A 148 4.26 8.24 -6.72
C GLY A 148 3.04 8.70 -7.50
N VAL A 149 2.07 7.80 -7.54
CA VAL A 149 0.74 7.99 -8.08
C VAL A 149 -0.27 7.67 -6.99
N ALA A 150 -1.36 8.43 -6.93
CA ALA A 150 -2.48 8.10 -6.06
C ALA A 150 -3.74 7.79 -6.86
N TYR A 151 -4.46 6.73 -6.50
CA TYR A 151 -5.82 6.48 -6.99
C TYR A 151 -6.84 7.16 -6.07
N VAL A 152 -7.68 8.01 -6.65
CA VAL A 152 -8.68 8.84 -5.98
C VAL A 152 -10.06 8.18 -6.05
N SER A 153 -10.42 7.50 -4.96
CA SER A 153 -11.75 6.92 -4.76
C SER A 153 -12.06 6.78 -3.27
N HIS A 154 -13.19 6.16 -2.92
CA HIS A 154 -13.44 5.76 -1.53
C HIS A 154 -12.47 4.67 -1.02
N ALA A 155 -11.80 3.98 -1.93
CA ALA A 155 -10.75 2.98 -1.70
C ALA A 155 -9.43 3.53 -2.25
N CYS A 156 -8.81 4.51 -1.59
CA CYS A 156 -7.60 5.13 -2.12
C CYS A 156 -6.41 4.17 -2.11
N PHE A 157 -5.53 4.34 -3.09
CA PHE A 157 -4.23 3.66 -3.13
C PHE A 157 -3.12 4.67 -3.38
N LEU A 158 -1.94 4.37 -2.84
CA LEU A 158 -0.68 5.02 -3.18
C LEU A 158 0.23 3.97 -3.84
N LEU A 159 0.67 4.23 -5.05
CA LEU A 159 1.71 3.46 -5.72
C LEU A 159 2.98 4.29 -5.72
N VAL A 160 4.05 3.80 -5.12
CA VAL A 160 5.32 4.54 -4.97
C VAL A 160 6.52 3.68 -5.34
N GLY A 161 7.62 4.33 -5.72
CA GLY A 161 8.89 3.69 -6.04
C GLY A 161 10.02 4.71 -6.16
N ARG A 162 11.26 4.22 -6.26
CA ARG A 162 12.45 5.06 -6.50
C ARG A 162 12.73 5.29 -7.99
N ASP A 163 12.32 4.36 -8.83
CA ASP A 163 12.40 4.49 -10.29
C ASP A 163 11.12 5.15 -10.84
N ALA A 164 11.24 6.41 -11.28
CA ALA A 164 10.16 7.17 -11.90
C ALA A 164 9.61 6.47 -13.15
N ALA A 165 10.48 5.85 -13.96
CA ALA A 165 10.07 5.15 -15.16
C ALA A 165 9.28 3.88 -14.83
N LEU A 166 9.64 3.18 -13.74
CA LEU A 166 8.86 2.04 -13.25
C LEU A 166 7.47 2.45 -12.75
N VAL A 167 7.39 3.55 -11.99
CA VAL A 167 6.09 4.10 -11.54
C VAL A 167 5.22 4.51 -12.73
N GLU A 168 5.81 5.14 -13.74
CA GLU A 168 5.09 5.51 -14.97
C GLU A 168 4.61 4.30 -15.76
N ARG A 169 5.46 3.28 -15.94
CA ARG A 169 5.09 2.01 -16.59
C ARG A 169 3.91 1.35 -15.87
N ALA A 170 3.95 1.35 -14.54
CA ALA A 170 2.89 0.76 -13.73
C ALA A 170 1.57 1.51 -13.85
N LEU A 171 1.58 2.84 -13.90
CA LEU A 171 0.37 3.60 -14.15
C LEU A 171 -0.19 3.39 -15.57
N LYS A 172 0.67 3.29 -16.58
CA LYS A 172 0.25 2.93 -17.94
C LYS A 172 -0.41 1.54 -17.96
N ALA A 173 0.14 0.56 -17.23
CA ALA A 173 -0.48 -0.74 -17.07
C ALA A 173 -1.86 -0.63 -16.40
N ILE A 174 -1.98 0.12 -15.31
CA ILE A 174 -3.28 0.36 -14.65
C ILE A 174 -4.30 0.97 -15.63
N HIS A 175 -3.94 1.99 -16.40
CA HIS A 175 -4.86 2.58 -17.37
C HIS A 175 -5.34 1.60 -18.44
N ARG A 176 -4.40 0.81 -18.99
CA ARG A 176 -4.70 -0.19 -20.03
C ARG A 176 -5.65 -1.26 -19.52
N GLU A 177 -5.36 -1.83 -18.34
CA GLU A 177 -6.11 -2.97 -17.81
C GLU A 177 -7.43 -2.55 -17.13
N SER A 178 -7.45 -1.42 -16.43
CA SER A 178 -8.62 -1.00 -15.65
C SER A 178 -9.66 -0.24 -16.47
N ARG A 179 -9.24 0.41 -17.56
CA ARG A 179 -10.04 1.38 -18.33
C ARG A 179 -10.66 2.50 -17.47
N LEU A 180 -10.09 2.75 -16.30
CA LEU A 180 -10.55 3.81 -15.41
C LEU A 180 -10.16 5.19 -15.98
N PRO A 181 -11.01 6.22 -15.82
CA PRO A 181 -10.72 7.56 -16.30
C PRO A 181 -9.44 8.13 -15.68
N GLU A 182 -8.59 8.77 -16.48
CA GLU A 182 -7.31 9.34 -16.03
C GLU A 182 -7.46 10.30 -14.85
N ARG A 183 -8.56 11.06 -14.80
CA ARG A 183 -8.88 11.99 -13.69
C ARG A 183 -8.96 11.34 -12.31
N ARG A 184 -9.06 10.01 -12.25
CA ARG A 184 -9.03 9.20 -11.01
C ARG A 184 -7.61 9.00 -10.47
N PHE A 185 -6.58 9.40 -11.19
CA PHE A 185 -5.19 9.26 -10.77
C PHE A 185 -4.57 10.64 -10.59
N LEU A 186 -3.82 10.79 -9.50
CA LEU A 186 -3.05 11.99 -9.21
C LEU A 186 -1.57 11.66 -9.29
N ARG A 187 -0.83 12.61 -9.81
CA ARG A 187 0.64 12.65 -9.80
C ARG A 187 1.06 13.98 -9.21
N VAL A 188 2.26 14.02 -8.68
CA VAL A 188 2.95 15.29 -8.39
C VAL A 188 4.28 15.21 -9.10
N ASP A 189 4.63 16.28 -9.79
CA ASP A 189 5.94 16.38 -10.41
C ASP A 189 6.99 16.39 -9.29
N ALA A 190 8.10 15.70 -9.52
CA ALA A 190 9.26 15.85 -8.64
C ALA A 190 9.72 17.31 -8.74
N ALA A 191 9.81 17.99 -7.60
CA ALA A 191 10.32 19.35 -7.51
C ALA A 191 11.82 19.39 -7.81
#